data_AF-Q6MHB7-F1
#
_entry.id   AF-Q6MHB7-F1
#
_cell.length_a   1.000
_cell.length_b   1.000
_cell.length_c   1.000
_cell.angle_alpha   90.00
_cell.angle_beta   90.00
_cell.angle_gamma   90.00
#
_symmetry.space_group_name_H-M   'P 1'
#
loop_
_entity.id
_entity.type
_entity.pdbx_description
1 polymer ?
#
loop_
_entity_poly.entity_id
_entity_poly.type
_entity_poly.pdbx_seq_one_letter_code
_entity_poly.pdbx_strand_id
1 'polypeptide(L)'
;MGTAIQDVIIITTGGTIEKTYNEFDGSLENRGTSIKNRILSKMRLPYTNIMVYPLLSKDSLYMTDEDRALISATVKDQMQRGSPIVVLHGTDTMHVSAEHCFKEIGTPKVPVVFTGAMIPMGFDDSDAAQNVTEALLSAKLLQPGFYISFHNQVFNVPQVRKNREKGTFESF
;
A
#
# COMPACT_ATOMS: atom_id res chain seq x y z
N MET A 1 -25.49 -15.69 9.31
CA MET A 1 -24.15 -16.27 9.14
C MET A 1 -23.13 -15.20 9.49
N GLY A 2 -22.22 -15.45 10.42
CA GLY A 2 -21.18 -14.48 10.79
C GLY A 2 -20.20 -14.28 9.63
N THR A 3 -19.68 -13.06 9.48
CA THR A 3 -18.66 -12.75 8.47
C THR A 3 -17.39 -13.57 8.78
N ALA A 4 -16.96 -14.41 7.85
CA ALA A 4 -15.72 -15.17 7.99
C ALA A 4 -14.51 -14.22 8.06
N ILE A 5 -13.48 -14.61 8.82
CA ILE A 5 -12.20 -13.88 8.84
C ILE A 5 -11.58 -13.99 7.45
N GLN A 6 -11.21 -12.85 6.87
CA GLN A 6 -10.57 -12.79 5.56
C GLN A 6 -9.12 -12.32 5.70
N ASP A 7 -8.20 -13.03 5.04
CA ASP A 7 -6.81 -12.61 4.95
C ASP A 7 -6.64 -11.46 3.96
N VAL A 8 -5.82 -10.46 4.31
CA VAL A 8 -5.35 -9.39 3.42
C VAL A 8 -3.84 -9.29 3.51
N ILE A 9 -3.17 -9.23 2.37
CA ILE A 9 -1.72 -9.11 2.27
C ILE A 9 -1.37 -7.63 2.11
N ILE A 10 -0.45 -7.13 2.93
CA ILE A 10 0.12 -5.80 2.80
C ILE A 10 1.57 -5.92 2.33
N ILE A 11 1.88 -5.45 1.13
CA ILE A 11 3.26 -5.35 0.63
C ILE A 11 3.76 -3.92 0.90
N THR A 12 4.91 -3.75 1.53
CA THR A 12 5.49 -2.41 1.76
C THR A 12 6.69 -2.15 0.86
N THR A 13 6.68 -1.03 0.13
CA THR A 13 7.73 -0.68 -0.84
C THR A 13 8.45 0.65 -0.51
N GLY A 14 7.81 1.53 0.27
CA GLY A 14 8.25 2.88 0.58
C GLY A 14 9.14 3.05 1.83
N GLY A 15 9.91 4.14 1.87
CA GLY A 15 10.96 4.46 2.87
C GLY A 15 10.70 5.65 3.81
N THR A 16 9.50 5.77 4.42
CA THR A 16 9.28 6.76 5.49
C THR A 16 8.40 6.23 6.62
N ILE A 17 8.57 4.96 6.98
CA ILE A 17 8.25 4.54 8.34
C ILE A 17 9.44 4.83 9.29
N GLU A 18 10.62 5.13 8.75
CA GLU A 18 11.85 5.43 9.48
C GLU A 18 12.28 6.90 9.34
N LYS A 19 11.52 7.81 9.95
CA LYS A 19 12.07 9.07 10.50
C LYS A 19 11.96 9.09 12.02
N THR A 20 12.14 7.94 12.66
CA THR A 20 12.40 7.86 14.09
C THR A 20 13.75 7.19 14.26
N TYR A 21 14.79 7.99 14.17
CA TYR A 21 16.06 7.66 14.78
C TYR A 21 15.80 7.70 16.30
N ASN A 22 15.85 6.55 16.98
CA ASN A 22 15.84 6.55 18.43
C ASN A 22 17.26 6.82 18.91
N GLU A 23 17.60 8.09 19.15
CA GLU A 23 18.92 8.53 19.65
C GLU A 23 19.34 7.85 20.96
N PHE A 24 18.39 7.24 21.68
CA PHE A 24 18.63 6.64 23.00
C PHE A 24 19.03 5.16 22.99
N ASP A 25 18.65 4.36 21.99
CA ASP A 25 18.89 2.90 22.04
C ASP A 25 19.59 2.31 20.81
N GLY A 26 19.77 3.08 19.73
CA GLY A 26 20.46 2.64 18.51
C GLY A 26 19.82 1.43 17.82
N SER A 27 18.58 1.06 18.17
CA SER A 27 17.91 -0.12 17.63
C SER A 27 17.11 0.23 16.37
N LEU A 28 17.34 -0.55 15.32
CA LEU A 28 16.53 -0.53 14.11
C LEU A 28 15.25 -1.32 14.41
N GLU A 29 14.08 -0.67 14.45
CA GLU A 29 12.81 -1.41 14.44
C GLU A 29 12.77 -2.29 13.17
N ASN A 30 12.28 -3.53 13.30
CA ASN A 30 12.10 -4.39 12.13
C ASN A 30 11.15 -3.71 11.12
N ARG A 31 11.53 -3.65 9.84
CA ARG A 31 10.78 -2.92 8.80
C ARG A 31 9.27 -3.23 8.73
N GLY A 32 8.86 -4.46 9.07
CA GLY A 32 7.45 -4.87 9.14
C GLY A 32 6.72 -4.54 10.45
N THR A 33 7.43 -4.22 11.54
CA THR A 33 6.81 -3.88 12.83
C THR A 33 6.26 -2.47 12.85
N SER A 34 6.79 -1.55 12.05
CA SER A 34 6.43 -0.15 12.22
C SER A 34 5.06 0.22 11.63
N ILE A 35 4.63 -0.39 10.51
CA ILE A 35 3.21 -0.29 10.05
C ILE A 35 2.26 -0.95 11.06
N LYS A 36 2.68 -2.09 11.62
CA LYS A 36 1.91 -2.80 12.66
C LYS A 36 1.73 -1.93 13.89
N ASN A 37 2.81 -1.32 14.38
CA ASN A 37 2.82 -0.54 15.61
C ASN A 37 2.15 0.83 15.47
N ARG A 38 2.26 1.49 14.30
CA ARG A 38 1.76 2.87 14.11
C ARG A 38 0.31 2.95 13.64
N ILE A 39 -0.12 1.99 12.82
CA ILE A 39 -1.45 2.01 12.19
C ILE A 39 -2.28 0.80 12.64
N LEU A 40 -1.81 -0.42 12.38
CA LEU A 40 -2.65 -1.61 12.55
C LEU A 40 -3.01 -1.89 14.01
N SER A 41 -2.13 -1.58 14.97
CA SER A 41 -2.36 -1.70 16.41
C SER A 41 -3.48 -0.79 16.92
N LYS A 42 -3.75 0.31 16.22
CA LYS A 42 -4.80 1.29 16.54
C LYS A 42 -6.14 0.93 15.89
N MET A 43 -6.15 -0.07 14.99
CA MET A 43 -7.35 -0.52 14.29
C MET A 43 -7.99 -1.72 14.98
N ARG A 44 -9.32 -1.79 14.96
CA ARG A 44 -10.08 -2.96 15.41
C ARG A 44 -10.53 -3.78 14.20
N LEU A 45 -9.83 -4.88 13.91
CA LEU A 45 -10.02 -5.70 12.71
C LEU A 45 -10.51 -7.15 13.04
N PRO A 46 -11.71 -7.34 13.63
CA PRO A 46 -12.15 -8.67 14.08
C PRO A 46 -12.44 -9.66 12.94
N TYR A 47 -12.57 -9.18 11.71
CA TYR A 47 -12.89 -9.99 10.52
C TYR A 47 -11.81 -9.91 9.43
N THR A 48 -10.63 -9.40 9.78
CA THR A 48 -9.53 -9.25 8.84
C THR A 48 -8.23 -9.67 9.50
N ASN A 49 -7.57 -10.68 8.95
CA ASN A 49 -6.22 -11.04 9.33
C ASN A 49 -5.23 -10.38 8.36
N ILE A 50 -4.20 -9.71 8.89
CA ILE A 50 -3.27 -8.91 8.10
C ILE A 50 -1.91 -9.59 8.03
N MET A 51 -1.46 -9.91 6.81
CA MET A 51 -0.13 -10.45 6.53
C MET A 51 0.74 -9.35 5.93
N VAL A 52 1.72 -8.85 6.69
CA VAL A 52 2.65 -7.81 6.21
C VAL A 52 3.87 -8.46 5.59
N TYR A 53 4.17 -8.10 4.35
CA TYR A 53 5.33 -8.52 3.57
C TYR A 53 6.21 -7.32 3.22
N PRO A 54 7.28 -7.06 3.98
CA PRO A 54 8.22 -5.99 3.68
C PRO A 54 9.04 -6.33 2.44
N LEU A 55 8.96 -5.51 1.38
CA LEU A 55 9.66 -5.75 0.12
C LEU A 55 10.81 -4.75 -0.10
N LEU A 56 10.50 -3.46 -0.06
CA LEU A 56 11.47 -2.38 -0.25
C LEU A 56 11.30 -1.32 0.84
N SER A 57 12.32 -0.48 1.00
CA SER A 57 12.30 0.72 1.85
C SER A 57 12.93 1.88 1.10
N LYS A 58 12.29 2.28 -0.01
CA LYS A 58 12.84 3.28 -0.94
C LYS A 58 11.84 4.42 -1.13
N ASP A 59 12.33 5.65 -1.16
CA ASP A 59 11.50 6.78 -1.57
C ASP A 59 11.10 6.58 -3.04
N SER A 60 9.81 6.77 -3.34
CA SER A 60 9.23 6.61 -4.66
C SER A 60 9.91 7.45 -5.74
N LEU A 61 10.49 8.61 -5.39
CA LEU A 61 11.22 9.45 -6.34
C LEU A 61 12.50 8.77 -6.87
N TYR A 62 13.06 7.81 -6.13
CA TYR A 62 14.26 7.08 -6.54
C TYR A 62 13.96 5.66 -7.04
N MET A 63 12.69 5.26 -7.12
CA MET A 63 12.32 3.93 -7.61
C MET A 63 12.63 3.78 -9.11
N THR A 64 13.36 2.71 -9.41
CA THR A 64 13.82 2.30 -10.73
C THR A 64 12.82 1.33 -11.38
N ASP A 65 13.05 0.97 -12.65
CA ASP A 65 12.23 -0.04 -13.31
C ASP A 65 12.49 -1.43 -12.73
N GLU A 66 13.69 -1.71 -12.24
CA GLU A 66 14.00 -2.95 -11.52
C GLU A 66 13.22 -3.05 -10.21
N ASP A 67 13.07 -1.93 -9.48
CA ASP A 67 12.23 -1.89 -8.27
C ASP A 67 10.76 -2.20 -8.62
N ARG A 68 10.26 -1.64 -9.72
CA ARG A 68 8.89 -1.88 -10.21
C ARG A 68 8.67 -3.32 -10.66
N ALA A 69 9.65 -3.92 -11.34
CA ALA A 69 9.64 -5.33 -11.72
C ALA A 69 9.64 -6.25 -10.49
N LEU A 70 10.37 -5.88 -9.44
CA LEU A 70 10.33 -6.62 -8.18
C LEU A 70 8.95 -6.53 -7.50
N ILE A 71 8.31 -5.36 -7.53
CA ILE A 71 6.95 -5.16 -7.01
C ILE A 71 5.96 -6.04 -7.80
N SER A 72 5.98 -6.00 -9.14
CA SER A 72 5.06 -6.79 -9.96
C SER A 72 5.27 -8.30 -9.79
N ALA A 73 6.52 -8.77 -9.73
CA ALA A 73 6.83 -10.17 -9.43
C ALA A 73 6.31 -10.60 -8.06
N THR A 74 6.46 -9.75 -7.04
CA THR A 74 5.97 -10.05 -5.69
C THR A 74 4.44 -10.07 -5.64
N VAL A 75 3.76 -9.11 -6.29
CA VAL A 75 2.30 -9.11 -6.41
C VAL A 75 1.82 -10.40 -7.09
N LYS A 76 2.50 -10.82 -8.16
CA LYS A 76 2.19 -12.05 -8.92
C LYS A 76 2.35 -13.34 -8.11
N ASP A 77 3.36 -13.40 -7.26
CA ASP A 77 3.56 -14.52 -6.34
C ASP A 77 2.50 -14.52 -5.23
N GLN A 78 2.31 -13.39 -4.54
CA GLN A 78 1.41 -13.28 -3.41
C GLN A 78 -0.07 -13.49 -3.79
N MET A 79 -0.48 -13.09 -5.01
CA MET A 79 -1.87 -13.29 -5.46
C MET A 79 -2.26 -14.78 -5.58
N GLN A 80 -1.30 -15.71 -5.66
CA GLN A 80 -1.59 -17.16 -5.69
C GLN A 80 -2.27 -17.64 -4.40
N ARG A 81 -2.17 -16.89 -3.30
CA ARG A 81 -2.85 -17.16 -2.03
C ARG A 81 -4.36 -16.90 -2.10
N GLY A 82 -4.86 -16.20 -3.12
CA GLY A 82 -6.27 -15.85 -3.27
C GLY A 82 -6.76 -14.74 -2.33
N SER A 83 -5.85 -14.10 -1.59
CA SER A 83 -6.15 -12.97 -0.70
C SER A 83 -6.00 -11.63 -1.45
N PRO A 84 -6.86 -10.63 -1.17
CA PRO A 84 -6.63 -9.25 -1.58
C PRO A 84 -5.26 -8.72 -1.17
N ILE A 85 -4.71 -7.83 -2.00
CA ILE A 85 -3.39 -7.23 -1.79
C ILE A 85 -3.53 -5.72 -1.65
N VAL A 86 -2.90 -5.16 -0.63
CA VAL A 86 -2.65 -3.72 -0.48
C VAL A 86 -1.15 -3.47 -0.64
N VAL A 87 -0.77 -2.52 -1.49
CA VAL A 87 0.63 -2.12 -1.69
C VAL A 87 0.83 -0.73 -1.09
N LEU A 88 1.60 -0.64 -0.01
CA LEU A 88 1.99 0.63 0.60
C LEU A 88 3.21 1.20 -0.12
N HIS A 89 3.02 2.34 -0.77
CA HIS A 89 3.96 2.93 -1.71
C HIS A 89 4.09 4.45 -1.47
N GLY A 90 5.26 5.01 -1.79
CA GLY A 90 5.44 6.47 -1.81
C GLY A 90 4.62 7.12 -2.94
N THR A 91 4.05 8.30 -2.70
CA THR A 91 2.98 8.79 -3.58
C THR A 91 3.45 9.38 -4.90
N ASP A 92 4.70 9.82 -5.01
CA ASP A 92 5.20 10.52 -6.19
C ASP A 92 5.13 9.68 -7.47
N THR A 93 5.49 8.39 -7.36
CA THR A 93 5.54 7.46 -8.50
C THR A 93 4.62 6.25 -8.34
N MET A 94 3.72 6.27 -7.34
CA MET A 94 2.77 5.17 -7.09
C MET A 94 1.96 4.78 -8.33
N HIS A 95 1.45 5.78 -9.07
CA HIS A 95 0.70 5.55 -10.30
C HIS A 95 1.54 4.86 -11.39
N VAL A 96 2.82 5.18 -11.48
CA VAL A 96 3.76 4.54 -12.42
C VAL A 96 3.97 3.08 -12.05
N SER A 97 4.18 2.77 -10.77
CA SER A 97 4.34 1.40 -10.27
C SER A 97 3.06 0.58 -10.45
N ALA A 98 1.89 1.17 -10.18
CA ALA A 98 0.61 0.51 -10.37
C ALA A 98 0.35 0.20 -11.86
N GLU A 99 0.63 1.15 -12.75
CA GLU A 99 0.51 0.95 -14.19
C GLU A 99 1.51 -0.09 -14.71
N HIS A 100 2.73 -0.12 -14.17
CA HIS A 100 3.70 -1.19 -14.49
C HIS A 100 3.15 -2.57 -14.10
N CYS A 101 2.62 -2.74 -12.89
CA CYS A 101 1.98 -3.99 -12.48
C CYS A 101 0.81 -4.38 -13.39
N PHE A 102 -0.04 -3.41 -13.77
CA PHE A 102 -1.12 -3.65 -14.72
C PHE A 102 -0.61 -4.14 -16.08
N LYS A 103 0.46 -3.53 -16.62
CA LYS A 103 1.06 -3.95 -17.90
C LYS A 103 1.67 -5.36 -17.84
N GLU A 104 2.36 -5.69 -16.75
CA GLU A 104 3.04 -6.98 -16.60
C GLU A 104 2.09 -8.14 -16.27
N ILE A 105 1.00 -7.88 -15.55
CA ILE A 105 0.10 -8.92 -15.03
C ILE A 105 -1.22 -8.99 -15.81
N GLY A 106 -1.68 -7.88 -16.40
CA GLY A 106 -3.01 -7.75 -16.97
C GLY A 106 -4.07 -7.72 -15.87
N THR A 107 -5.07 -8.59 -15.97
CA THR A 107 -6.13 -8.71 -14.95
C THR A 107 -5.71 -9.69 -13.85
N PRO A 108 -5.49 -9.23 -12.61
CA PRO A 108 -5.14 -10.12 -11.50
C PRO A 108 -6.33 -10.96 -11.07
N LYS A 109 -6.09 -12.04 -10.31
CA LYS A 109 -7.15 -12.91 -9.76
C LYS A 109 -7.77 -12.37 -8.46
N VAL A 110 -7.16 -11.34 -7.87
CA VAL A 110 -7.56 -10.69 -6.62
C VAL A 110 -7.47 -9.17 -6.81
N PRO A 111 -8.21 -8.36 -6.04
CA PRO A 111 -8.00 -6.91 -6.03
C PRO A 111 -6.61 -6.57 -5.49
N VAL A 112 -5.92 -5.67 -6.19
CA VAL A 112 -4.62 -5.11 -5.81
C VAL A 112 -4.76 -3.59 -5.69
N VAL A 113 -4.68 -3.09 -4.46
CA VAL A 113 -4.92 -1.67 -4.14
C VAL A 113 -3.62 -1.02 -3.69
N PHE A 114 -3.14 -0.05 -4.46
CA PHE A 114 -2.02 0.80 -4.08
C PHE A 114 -2.52 1.94 -3.19
N THR A 115 -1.75 2.26 -2.16
CA THR A 115 -2.02 3.43 -1.30
C THR A 115 -0.72 3.92 -0.65
N GLY A 116 -0.80 5.05 0.04
CA GLY A 116 0.33 5.72 0.67
C GLY A 116 -0.16 6.86 1.56
N ALA A 117 0.71 7.84 1.79
CA ALA A 117 0.37 9.04 2.55
C ALA A 117 1.12 10.25 1.98
N MET A 118 0.49 11.42 2.01
CA MET A 118 1.16 12.69 1.75
C MET A 118 2.09 13.08 2.88
N ILE A 119 1.67 12.81 4.12
CA ILE A 119 2.43 13.12 5.32
C ILE A 119 2.93 11.79 5.93
N PRO A 120 4.24 11.64 6.19
CA PRO A 120 4.81 10.40 6.70
C PRO A 120 4.12 9.86 7.95
N MET A 121 4.11 8.54 8.09
CA MET A 121 3.57 7.87 9.27
C MET A 121 4.34 8.28 10.53
N GLY A 122 3.66 8.89 11.50
CA GLY A 122 4.27 9.30 12.78
C GLY A 122 4.05 10.76 13.15
N PHE A 123 3.55 11.57 12.21
CA PHE A 123 3.02 12.89 12.49
C PHE A 123 1.53 12.79 12.82
N ASP A 124 1.05 13.62 13.74
CA ASP A 124 -0.35 13.61 14.20
C ASP A 124 -1.35 13.98 13.10
N ASP A 125 -0.91 14.78 12.13
CA ASP A 125 -1.66 15.20 10.95
C ASP A 125 -1.49 14.26 9.75
N SER A 126 -0.89 13.08 9.93
CA SER A 126 -0.68 12.11 8.86
C SER A 126 -2.00 11.53 8.34
N ASP A 127 -2.17 11.58 7.02
CA ASP A 127 -3.26 10.95 6.25
C ASP A 127 -3.09 9.42 6.11
N ALA A 128 -2.00 8.84 6.62
CA ALA A 128 -1.68 7.43 6.45
C ALA A 128 -2.74 6.50 7.07
N ALA A 129 -3.24 6.80 8.27
CA ALA A 129 -4.24 5.97 8.93
C ALA A 129 -5.55 5.93 8.14
N GLN A 130 -5.97 7.08 7.60
CA GLN A 130 -7.14 7.18 6.72
C GLN A 130 -6.92 6.34 5.46
N ASN A 131 -5.87 6.62 4.69
CA ASN A 131 -5.64 5.98 3.40
C ASN A 131 -5.45 4.45 3.53
N VAL A 132 -4.78 3.96 4.59
CA VAL A 132 -4.65 2.52 4.85
C VAL A 132 -6.00 1.89 5.21
N THR A 133 -6.83 2.56 6.01
CA THR A 133 -8.19 2.07 6.32
C THR A 133 -9.02 1.93 5.05
N GLU A 134 -9.01 2.96 4.21
CA GLU A 134 -9.73 3.01 2.94
C GLU A 134 -9.24 1.94 1.97
N ALA A 135 -7.92 1.73 1.86
CA ALA A 135 -7.34 0.70 1.01
C ALA A 135 -7.70 -0.71 1.48
N LEU A 136 -7.65 -0.98 2.80
CA LEU A 136 -8.05 -2.27 3.36
C LEU A 136 -9.52 -2.58 3.08
N LEU A 137 -10.40 -1.60 3.23
CA LEU A 137 -11.82 -1.78 2.92
C LEU A 137 -12.04 -1.99 1.42
N SER A 138 -11.39 -1.17 0.58
CA SER A 138 -11.46 -1.25 -0.88
C SER A 138 -11.01 -2.63 -1.38
N ALA A 139 -9.90 -3.15 -0.87
CA ALA A 139 -9.37 -4.46 -1.24
C ALA A 139 -10.35 -5.61 -0.91
N LYS A 140 -11.26 -5.45 0.07
CA LYS A 140 -12.27 -6.46 0.39
C LYS A 140 -13.55 -6.35 -0.44
N LEU A 141 -13.85 -5.18 -0.99
CA LEU A 141 -15.11 -4.90 -1.69
C LEU A 141 -14.98 -4.93 -3.22
N LEU A 142 -13.81 -4.58 -3.73
CA LEU A 142 -13.57 -4.47 -5.17
C LEU A 142 -13.40 -5.84 -5.82
N GLN A 143 -13.77 -5.91 -7.09
CA GLN A 143 -13.50 -7.05 -7.95
C GLN A 143 -12.00 -7.14 -8.28
N PRO A 144 -11.52 -8.29 -8.80
CA PRO A 144 -10.15 -8.40 -9.25
C PRO A 144 -9.76 -7.30 -10.26
N GLY A 145 -8.68 -6.58 -9.95
CA GLY A 145 -8.24 -5.40 -10.70
C GLY A 145 -7.12 -4.66 -9.98
N PHE A 146 -6.53 -3.67 -10.66
CA PHE A 146 -5.54 -2.76 -10.09
C PHE A 146 -6.17 -1.40 -9.78
N TYR A 147 -5.93 -0.90 -8.58
CA TYR A 147 -6.54 0.32 -8.07
C TYR A 147 -5.55 1.18 -7.30
N ILE A 148 -5.85 2.48 -7.21
CA ILE A 148 -5.28 3.37 -6.20
C ILE A 148 -6.41 3.80 -5.26
N SER A 149 -6.23 3.63 -3.95
CA SER A 149 -7.14 4.17 -2.92
C SER A 149 -6.43 5.29 -2.17
N PHE A 150 -6.98 6.50 -2.25
CA PHE A 150 -6.34 7.70 -1.69
C PHE A 150 -7.37 8.80 -1.43
N HIS A 151 -7.34 9.42 -0.25
CA HIS A 151 -8.22 10.53 0.13
C HIS A 151 -9.71 10.29 -0.16
N ASN A 152 -10.23 9.15 0.31
CA ASN A 152 -11.63 8.74 0.19
C ASN A 152 -12.12 8.60 -1.27
N GLN A 153 -11.21 8.23 -2.18
CA GLN A 153 -11.51 7.90 -3.56
C GLN A 153 -10.78 6.60 -3.94
N VAL A 154 -11.39 5.86 -4.88
CA VAL A 154 -10.77 4.71 -5.54
C VAL A 154 -10.67 5.01 -7.03
N PHE A 155 -9.46 4.92 -7.56
CA PHE A 155 -9.16 5.12 -8.97
C PHE A 155 -8.81 3.79 -9.62
N ASN A 156 -9.37 3.53 -10.80
CA ASN A 156 -8.96 2.40 -11.63
C ASN A 156 -7.58 2.66 -12.22
N VAL A 157 -6.80 1.60 -12.41
CA VAL A 157 -5.55 1.62 -13.16
C VAL A 157 -5.75 0.82 -14.45
N PRO A 158 -5.33 1.31 -15.63
CA PRO A 158 -4.57 2.55 -15.88
C PRO A 158 -5.45 3.81 -15.87
N GLN A 159 -4.90 4.96 -16.29
CA GLN A 159 -5.58 6.27 -16.36
C GLN A 159 -5.77 6.99 -15.01
N VAL A 160 -4.76 6.91 -14.15
CA VAL A 160 -4.68 7.67 -12.91
C VAL A 160 -3.29 8.28 -12.79
N ARG A 161 -3.20 9.52 -12.29
CA ARG A 161 -1.92 10.21 -12.08
C ARG A 161 -1.89 10.97 -10.76
N LYS A 162 -0.68 11.27 -10.29
CA LYS A 162 -0.50 12.17 -9.15
C LYS A 162 -0.82 13.61 -9.56
N ASN A 163 -1.82 14.22 -8.92
CA ASN A 163 -2.03 15.67 -8.98
C ASN A 163 -1.21 16.33 -7.87
N ARG A 164 -0.08 16.94 -8.25
CA ARG A 164 0.84 17.60 -7.31
C ARG A 164 0.27 18.90 -6.75
N GLU A 165 -0.50 19.65 -7.55
CA GLU A 165 -1.12 20.91 -7.12
C GLU A 165 -2.17 20.70 -6.04
N LYS A 166 -2.98 19.64 -6.17
CA LYS A 166 -4.03 19.28 -5.21
C LYS A 166 -3.54 18.32 -4.11
N GLY A 167 -2.29 17.86 -4.17
CA GLY A 167 -1.76 16.88 -3.22
C GLY A 167 -2.50 15.54 -3.20
N THR A 168 -3.07 15.09 -4.33
CA THR A 168 -3.92 13.89 -4.41
C THR A 168 -3.74 13.15 -5.75
N PHE A 169 -4.63 12.23 -6.10
CA PHE A 169 -4.70 11.55 -7.39
C PHE A 169 -5.94 11.97 -8.18
N GLU A 170 -5.85 11.87 -9.50
CA GLU A 170 -6.96 12.14 -10.42
C GLU A 170 -6.93 11.20 -11.63
N SER A 171 -8.10 10.92 -12.19
CA SER A 171 -8.23 10.25 -13.48
C SER A 171 -8.00 11.21 -14.66
N PHE A 172 -7.60 10.68 -15.81
CA PHE A 172 -7.40 11.46 -17.04
C PHE A 172 -7.73 10.67 -18.30
#